data_AF-A0A5C8ICL5-F1
#
_entry.id   AF-A0A5C8ICL5-F1
#
_cell.length_a   1.000
_cell.length_b   1.000
_cell.length_c   1.000
_cell.angle_alpha   90.00
_cell.angle_beta   90.00
_cell.angle_gamma   90.00
#
_symmetry.space_group_name_H-M   'P 1'
#
loop_
_entity.id
_entity.type
_entity.pdbx_description
1 polymer ?
#
loop_
_entity_poly.entity_id
_entity_poly.type
_entity_poly.pdbx_seq_one_letter_code
_entity_poly.pdbx_strand_id
1 'polypeptide(L)'
;MTKRYLHKKLLLLICLFLPFCSLAQALKIMPLGNSLTQADEEHLSYRYHLWKKLVDANANFDFIGSQQTNFGGSPTWPAYKGKSFDKDHEGHWGWTTQHILSGVSSEANAGSLPDWLKNHKPDIVLMHLGSNDMFQNLGIPETIARLRDIVATLRQTNPDVIILMAQLFPADPAVVGQQQAQNIPLLNTEIAKLVTELHTTRSAVVLVN
;
A
#
# COMPACT_ATOMS: atom_id res chain seq x y z
N MET A 1 -11.35 -37.48 69.26
CA MET A 1 -10.31 -37.11 68.28
C MET A 1 -10.97 -36.34 67.13
N THR A 2 -11.24 -35.05 67.31
CA THR A 2 -10.42 -33.85 66.93
C THR A 2 -10.51 -33.43 65.46
N LYS A 3 -11.35 -32.40 65.24
CA LYS A 3 -11.29 -31.37 64.18
C LYS A 3 -9.85 -30.87 63.96
N ARG A 4 -9.43 -30.63 62.71
CA ARG A 4 -8.26 -29.84 62.24
C ARG A 4 -8.11 -30.10 60.71
N TYR A 5 -8.09 -29.18 59.73
CA TYR A 5 -7.79 -27.75 59.68
C TYR A 5 -8.56 -27.06 58.53
N LEU A 6 -9.17 -25.93 58.88
CA LEU A 6 -9.57 -24.83 58.02
C LEU A 6 -8.32 -23.93 57.77
N HIS A 7 -8.27 -23.27 56.61
CA HIS A 7 -7.37 -22.16 56.20
C HIS A 7 -6.12 -22.50 55.38
N LYS A 8 -6.26 -22.43 54.05
CA LYS A 8 -5.38 -21.58 53.23
C LYS A 8 -6.24 -20.49 52.57
N LYS A 9 -6.43 -19.39 53.30
CA LYS A 9 -6.67 -18.09 52.68
C LYS A 9 -5.40 -17.69 51.92
N LEU A 10 -5.58 -16.91 50.87
CA LEU A 10 -4.56 -16.16 50.14
C LEU A 10 -3.82 -16.90 49.01
N LEU A 11 -4.52 -17.08 47.89
CA LEU A 11 -3.97 -16.64 46.61
C LEU A 11 -5.08 -15.88 45.89
N LEU A 12 -4.99 -14.55 45.96
CA LEU A 12 -5.34 -13.57 44.92
C LEU A 12 -6.25 -14.13 43.79
N LEU A 13 -7.50 -13.72 43.63
CA LEU A 13 -7.90 -12.37 43.23
C LEU A 13 -6.98 -11.74 42.16
N ILE A 14 -6.66 -12.48 41.09
CA ILE A 14 -6.25 -11.94 39.78
C ILE A 14 -6.87 -12.81 38.67
N CYS A 15 -8.19 -12.75 38.53
CA CYS A 15 -8.83 -12.95 37.21
C CYS A 15 -9.79 -11.78 36.87
N LEU A 16 -9.83 -10.74 37.71
CA LEU A 16 -10.52 -9.47 37.44
C LEU A 16 -9.61 -8.42 36.79
N PHE A 17 -8.41 -8.82 36.35
CA PHE A 17 -7.47 -7.99 35.59
C PHE A 17 -6.72 -8.86 34.57
N LEU A 18 -7.45 -9.65 33.78
CA LEU A 18 -6.92 -9.85 32.43
C LEU A 18 -7.14 -8.52 31.72
N PRO A 19 -6.09 -7.76 31.38
CA PRO A 19 -6.28 -6.71 30.40
C PRO A 19 -6.87 -7.42 29.19
N PHE A 20 -7.95 -6.85 28.65
CA PHE A 20 -8.45 -7.21 27.34
C PHE A 20 -7.26 -7.56 26.48
N CYS A 21 -7.29 -8.78 25.94
CA CYS A 21 -6.42 -9.17 24.86
C CYS A 21 -6.46 -7.99 23.89
N SER A 22 -5.37 -7.22 23.82
CA SER A 22 -5.20 -6.29 22.73
C SER A 22 -5.09 -7.22 21.53
N LEU A 23 -6.23 -7.43 20.85
CA LEU A 23 -6.20 -7.88 19.47
C LEU A 23 -5.40 -6.77 18.78
N ALA A 24 -4.10 -7.02 18.57
CA ALA A 24 -3.22 -6.09 17.89
C ALA A 24 -3.98 -5.64 16.63
N GLN A 25 -4.21 -4.33 16.52
CA GLN A 25 -5.00 -3.78 15.43
C GLN A 25 -4.44 -4.27 14.09
N ALA A 26 -5.33 -4.64 13.16
CA ALA A 26 -4.90 -5.11 11.85
C ALA A 26 -4.02 -4.05 11.18
N LEU A 27 -2.89 -4.46 10.63
CA LEU A 27 -1.99 -3.57 9.89
C LEU A 27 -2.70 -3.11 8.61
N LYS A 28 -2.89 -1.80 8.49
CA LYS A 28 -3.53 -1.20 7.33
C LYS A 28 -2.51 -0.99 6.22
N ILE A 29 -2.71 -1.70 5.12
CA ILE A 29 -1.80 -1.68 3.97
C ILE A 29 -2.53 -1.03 2.80
N MET A 30 -1.97 0.05 2.24
CA MET A 30 -2.53 0.72 1.06
C MET A 30 -1.70 0.38 -0.18
N PRO A 31 -2.23 -0.42 -1.12
CA PRO A 31 -1.66 -0.55 -2.46
C PRO A 31 -1.91 0.75 -3.26
N LEU A 32 -0.90 1.61 -3.39
CA LEU A 32 -0.98 2.90 -4.09
C LEU A 32 -0.24 2.81 -5.43
N GLY A 33 -0.93 3.06 -6.53
CA GLY A 33 -0.27 3.00 -7.82
C GLY A 33 -1.16 3.32 -9.01
N ASN A 34 -0.74 2.82 -10.17
CA ASN A 34 -1.48 2.97 -11.41
C ASN A 34 -2.03 1.62 -11.92
N SER A 35 -2.06 1.40 -13.23
CA SER A 35 -2.55 0.17 -13.87
C SER A 35 -1.86 -1.09 -13.34
N LEU A 36 -0.59 -1.03 -12.95
CA LEU A 36 0.11 -2.19 -12.38
C LEU A 36 -0.41 -2.58 -10.98
N THR A 37 -0.99 -1.63 -10.25
CA THR A 37 -1.68 -1.88 -8.97
C THR A 37 -3.14 -2.23 -9.20
N GLN A 38 -3.86 -1.47 -10.05
CA GLN A 38 -5.27 -1.71 -10.32
C GLN A 38 -5.51 -3.03 -11.05
N ALA A 39 -4.69 -3.35 -12.05
CA ALA A 39 -4.91 -4.39 -13.07
C ALA A 39 -6.19 -4.16 -13.91
N ASP A 40 -6.38 -5.00 -14.92
CA ASP A 40 -7.57 -5.02 -15.77
C ASP A 40 -8.51 -6.17 -15.38
N GLU A 41 -9.60 -6.32 -16.11
CA GLU A 41 -10.64 -7.35 -15.87
C GLU A 41 -10.16 -8.79 -16.05
N GLU A 42 -9.01 -9.01 -16.69
CA GLU A 42 -8.46 -10.35 -16.95
C GLU A 42 -7.40 -10.76 -15.92
N HIS A 43 -6.78 -9.80 -15.23
CA HIS A 43 -5.62 -10.04 -14.36
C HIS A 43 -5.91 -9.86 -12.87
N LEU A 44 -5.41 -10.77 -12.03
CA LEU A 44 -5.68 -10.75 -10.58
C LEU A 44 -5.00 -9.62 -9.79
N SER A 45 -4.06 -8.88 -10.40
CA SER A 45 -3.10 -7.98 -9.74
C SER A 45 -2.10 -8.69 -8.81
N TYR A 46 -0.93 -8.08 -8.58
CA TYR A 46 0.03 -8.56 -7.58
C TYR A 46 -0.60 -8.62 -6.18
N ARG A 47 -1.60 -7.76 -5.92
CA ARG A 47 -2.32 -7.66 -4.64
C ARG A 47 -2.90 -9.00 -4.20
N TYR A 48 -3.50 -9.77 -5.12
CA TYR A 48 -4.03 -11.09 -4.82
C TYR A 48 -2.94 -12.08 -4.39
N HIS A 49 -1.80 -12.07 -5.06
CA HIS A 49 -0.68 -12.95 -4.72
C HIS A 49 -0.02 -12.56 -3.39
N LEU A 50 0.09 -11.25 -3.11
CA LEU A 50 0.57 -10.76 -1.82
C LEU A 50 -0.39 -11.11 -0.69
N TRP A 51 -1.70 -10.93 -0.89
CA TRP A 51 -2.73 -11.31 0.09
C TRP A 51 -2.63 -12.80 0.47
N LYS A 52 -2.43 -13.70 -0.51
CA LYS A 52 -2.22 -15.13 -0.21
C LYS A 52 -0.99 -15.35 0.67
N LYS A 53 0.12 -14.66 0.40
CA LYS A 53 1.34 -14.74 1.23
C LYS A 53 1.09 -14.23 2.65
N LEU A 54 0.33 -13.15 2.82
CA LEU A 54 -0.03 -12.61 4.13
C LEU A 54 -0.97 -13.55 4.90
N VAL A 55 -1.92 -14.19 4.21
CA VAL A 55 -2.77 -15.26 4.77
C VAL A 55 -1.93 -16.46 5.20
N ASP A 56 -0.97 -16.89 4.38
CA ASP A 56 -0.06 -17.99 4.71
C ASP A 56 0.83 -17.68 5.92
N ALA A 57 1.19 -16.41 6.11
CA ALA A 57 1.92 -15.92 7.27
C ALA A 57 1.04 -15.73 8.53
N ASN A 58 -0.28 -15.96 8.43
CA ASN A 58 -1.26 -15.69 9.49
C ASN A 58 -1.17 -14.24 10.01
N ALA A 59 -0.87 -13.29 9.12
CA ALA A 59 -0.80 -11.88 9.45
C ALA A 59 -2.20 -11.31 9.76
N ASN A 60 -2.29 -10.38 10.71
CA ASN A 60 -3.51 -9.59 10.92
C ASN A 60 -3.38 -8.27 10.13
N PHE A 61 -4.07 -8.17 9.00
CA PHE A 61 -3.94 -7.05 8.08
C PHE A 61 -5.28 -6.72 7.41
N ASP A 62 -5.33 -5.52 6.84
CA ASP A 62 -6.46 -4.94 6.13
C ASP A 62 -5.91 -4.17 4.92
N PHE A 63 -6.26 -4.57 3.69
CA PHE A 63 -6.00 -3.70 2.56
C PHE A 63 -6.98 -2.53 2.60
N ILE A 64 -6.49 -1.34 2.32
CA ILE A 64 -7.33 -0.13 2.36
C ILE A 64 -7.13 0.70 1.10
N GLY A 65 -8.18 1.44 0.75
CA GLY A 65 -8.20 2.41 -0.34
C GLY A 65 -9.61 2.63 -0.84
N SER A 66 -9.79 3.65 -1.68
CA SER A 66 -11.09 4.01 -2.22
C SER A 66 -11.60 3.06 -3.31
N GLN A 67 -10.70 2.29 -3.92
CA GLN A 67 -10.99 1.44 -5.06
C GLN A 67 -11.14 -0.02 -4.66
N GLN A 68 -11.99 -0.71 -5.40
CA GLN A 68 -12.42 -2.06 -5.09
C GLN A 68 -12.56 -2.96 -6.32
N THR A 69 -12.17 -2.43 -7.48
CA THR A 69 -12.36 -3.02 -8.80
C THR A 69 -11.17 -2.76 -9.70
N ASN A 70 -10.88 -3.73 -10.55
CA ASN A 70 -9.91 -3.53 -11.62
C ASN A 70 -10.50 -2.66 -12.74
N PHE A 71 -9.66 -2.24 -13.68
CA PHE A 71 -10.09 -1.42 -14.82
C PHE A 71 -10.92 -2.27 -15.81
N GLY A 72 -12.04 -1.72 -16.30
CA GLY A 72 -12.97 -2.41 -17.21
C GLY A 72 -13.93 -3.39 -16.53
N GLY A 73 -13.53 -3.94 -15.39
CA GLY A 73 -14.26 -4.95 -14.63
C GLY A 73 -13.32 -5.67 -13.68
N SER A 74 -13.81 -6.59 -12.87
CA SER A 74 -12.97 -7.38 -11.97
C SER A 74 -12.96 -8.85 -12.38
N PRO A 75 -11.79 -9.53 -12.37
CA PRO A 75 -11.76 -10.97 -12.54
C PRO A 75 -12.43 -11.66 -11.35
N THR A 76 -12.74 -12.94 -11.52
CA THR A 76 -13.10 -13.78 -10.37
C THR A 76 -11.83 -14.09 -9.57
N TRP A 77 -11.70 -13.54 -8.37
CA TRP A 77 -10.64 -13.93 -7.44
C TRP A 77 -11.01 -15.23 -6.71
N PRO A 78 -10.24 -16.32 -6.87
CA PRO A 78 -10.52 -17.55 -6.15
C PRO A 78 -10.37 -17.36 -4.64
N ALA A 79 -11.27 -17.96 -3.85
CA ALA A 79 -11.07 -18.06 -2.42
C ALA A 79 -9.78 -18.84 -2.12
N TYR A 80 -9.09 -18.49 -1.04
CA TYR A 80 -7.86 -19.15 -0.61
C TYR A 80 -7.91 -19.46 0.88
N LYS A 81 -7.69 -20.73 1.24
CA LYS A 81 -7.79 -21.22 2.62
C LYS A 81 -9.08 -20.80 3.35
N GLY A 82 -10.21 -20.81 2.62
CA GLY A 82 -11.52 -20.45 3.16
C GLY A 82 -11.75 -18.96 3.37
N LYS A 83 -10.87 -18.09 2.87
CA LYS A 83 -11.00 -16.63 2.92
C LYS A 83 -11.26 -16.06 1.53
N SER A 84 -12.04 -14.99 1.47
CA SER A 84 -12.23 -14.18 0.27
C SER A 84 -11.13 -13.13 0.16
N PHE A 85 -10.74 -12.79 -1.07
CA PHE A 85 -9.73 -11.75 -1.31
C PHE A 85 -10.23 -10.40 -0.78
N ASP A 86 -9.39 -9.76 0.01
CA ASP A 86 -9.54 -8.35 0.35
C ASP A 86 -9.09 -7.53 -0.87
N LYS A 87 -10.05 -6.88 -1.51
CA LYS A 87 -9.86 -6.30 -2.85
C LYS A 87 -9.58 -4.81 -2.81
N ASP A 88 -9.53 -4.19 -1.64
CA ASP A 88 -9.36 -2.74 -1.50
C ASP A 88 -7.98 -2.29 -2.03
N HIS A 89 -7.93 -1.14 -2.69
CA HIS A 89 -6.70 -0.54 -3.22
C HIS A 89 -6.84 0.95 -3.52
N GLU A 90 -5.72 1.58 -3.85
CA GLU A 90 -5.60 2.94 -4.37
C GLU A 90 -4.81 2.95 -5.70
N GLY A 91 -4.98 1.89 -6.49
CA GLY A 91 -4.54 1.80 -7.88
C GLY A 91 -5.47 2.51 -8.87
N HIS A 92 -4.93 3.36 -9.74
CA HIS A 92 -5.67 4.14 -10.74
C HIS A 92 -5.05 4.06 -12.15
N TRP A 93 -5.71 3.36 -13.06
CA TRP A 93 -5.22 3.08 -14.41
C TRP A 93 -4.93 4.36 -15.18
N GLY A 94 -3.75 4.46 -15.79
CA GLY A 94 -3.33 5.63 -16.57
C GLY A 94 -2.93 6.87 -15.75
N TRP A 95 -3.09 6.86 -14.41
CA TRP A 95 -2.78 8.03 -13.59
C TRP A 95 -1.26 8.26 -13.46
N THR A 96 -0.86 9.53 -13.53
CA THR A 96 0.49 10.02 -13.27
C THR A 96 0.65 10.37 -11.80
N THR A 97 1.87 10.69 -11.37
CA THR A 97 2.12 11.20 -10.01
C THR A 97 1.34 12.50 -9.72
N GLN A 98 1.14 13.36 -10.72
CA GLN A 98 0.33 14.58 -10.59
C GLN A 98 -1.16 14.24 -10.36
N HIS A 99 -1.70 13.29 -11.11
CA HIS A 99 -3.09 12.87 -10.95
C HIS A 99 -3.33 12.27 -9.56
N ILE A 100 -2.38 11.51 -9.01
CA ILE A 100 -2.49 11.02 -7.62
C ILE A 100 -2.59 12.16 -6.61
N LEU A 101 -1.81 13.23 -6.77
CA LEU A 101 -1.81 14.36 -5.85
C LEU A 101 -3.03 15.29 -5.98
N SER A 102 -3.56 15.45 -7.20
CA SER A 102 -4.58 16.47 -7.50
C SER A 102 -5.94 15.92 -7.94
N GLY A 103 -6.03 14.62 -8.15
CA GLY A 103 -7.20 13.96 -8.72
C GLY A 103 -7.36 14.22 -10.22
N VAL A 104 -8.37 13.55 -10.80
CA VAL A 104 -8.82 13.74 -12.18
C VAL A 104 -10.33 13.92 -12.14
N SER A 105 -10.83 15.14 -12.31
CA SER A 105 -12.24 15.49 -12.10
C SER A 105 -13.23 14.76 -13.02
N SER A 106 -12.77 14.21 -14.14
CA SER A 106 -13.58 13.49 -15.12
C SER A 106 -13.74 11.99 -14.85
N GLU A 107 -13.01 11.43 -13.88
CA GLU A 107 -13.03 9.99 -13.57
C GLU A 107 -14.08 9.67 -12.50
N ALA A 108 -14.76 8.53 -12.59
CA ALA A 108 -15.80 8.14 -11.61
C ALA A 108 -15.25 7.98 -10.17
N ASN A 109 -13.93 7.89 -10.03
CA ASN A 109 -13.20 7.79 -8.75
C ASN A 109 -12.31 9.04 -8.50
N ALA A 110 -12.81 10.22 -8.89
CA ALA A 110 -12.15 11.54 -8.92
C ALA A 110 -11.67 12.14 -7.57
N GLY A 111 -11.14 11.33 -6.67
CA GLY A 111 -10.44 11.81 -5.49
C GLY A 111 -8.97 12.11 -5.77
N SER A 112 -8.32 12.67 -4.76
CA SER A 112 -6.87 12.81 -4.69
C SER A 112 -6.34 12.08 -3.46
N LEU A 113 -5.02 11.86 -3.38
CA LEU A 113 -4.39 11.27 -2.21
C LEU A 113 -4.78 11.97 -0.89
N PRO A 114 -4.74 13.32 -0.79
CA PRO A 114 -5.27 14.00 0.39
C PRO A 114 -6.73 13.69 0.72
N ASP A 115 -7.60 13.48 -0.28
CA ASP A 115 -9.00 13.15 -0.05
C ASP A 115 -9.19 11.73 0.46
N TRP A 116 -8.51 10.76 -0.15
CA TRP A 116 -8.57 9.36 0.26
C TRP A 116 -8.06 9.19 1.70
N LEU A 117 -7.00 9.92 2.06
CA LEU A 117 -6.38 9.85 3.38
C LEU A 117 -7.24 10.43 4.52
N LYS A 118 -8.34 11.14 4.22
CA LYS A 118 -9.31 11.57 5.25
C LYS A 118 -9.99 10.38 5.92
N ASN A 119 -10.24 9.32 5.16
CA ASN A 119 -10.91 8.11 5.64
C ASN A 119 -9.95 6.91 5.76
N HIS A 120 -8.76 7.01 5.15
CA HIS A 120 -7.76 5.95 5.12
C HIS A 120 -6.47 6.41 5.80
N LYS A 121 -6.07 5.73 6.87
CA LYS A 121 -4.79 5.96 7.54
C LYS A 121 -3.92 4.71 7.43
N PRO A 122 -3.04 4.61 6.41
CA PRO A 122 -2.20 3.44 6.22
C PRO A 122 -1.07 3.37 7.24
N ASP A 123 -0.74 2.15 7.68
CA ASP A 123 0.48 1.83 8.40
C ASP A 123 1.62 1.50 7.42
N ILE A 124 1.26 0.87 6.29
CA ILE A 124 2.18 0.52 5.21
C ILE A 124 1.60 0.98 3.87
N VAL A 125 2.43 1.55 3.01
CA VAL A 125 2.06 1.87 1.62
C VAL A 125 2.94 1.07 0.66
N LEU A 126 2.31 0.37 -0.27
CA LEU A 126 2.96 -0.28 -1.40
C LEU A 126 2.87 0.67 -2.58
N MET A 127 3.95 1.39 -2.88
CA MET A 127 3.93 2.47 -3.85
C MET A 127 4.63 2.07 -5.15
N HIS A 128 3.88 2.06 -6.26
CA HIS A 128 4.40 1.84 -7.60
C HIS A 128 3.83 2.89 -8.57
N LEU A 129 4.57 3.98 -8.78
CA LEU A 129 4.14 5.17 -9.54
C LEU A 129 5.27 5.73 -10.40
N GLY A 130 4.91 6.40 -11.49
CA GLY A 130 5.85 7.10 -12.38
C GLY A 130 5.92 6.55 -13.80
N SER A 131 5.43 5.32 -14.07
CA SER A 131 5.46 4.77 -15.43
C SER A 131 4.66 5.59 -16.43
N ASN A 132 3.45 6.05 -16.06
CA ASN A 132 2.63 6.90 -16.93
C ASN A 132 3.27 8.27 -17.16
N ASP A 133 3.97 8.83 -16.16
CA ASP A 133 4.75 10.05 -16.31
C ASP A 133 5.82 9.86 -17.41
N MET A 134 6.53 8.73 -17.40
CA MET A 134 7.55 8.41 -18.41
C MET A 134 6.95 8.14 -19.79
N PHE A 135 5.81 7.45 -19.86
CA PHE A 135 5.10 7.19 -21.12
C PHE A 135 4.55 8.46 -21.76
N GLN A 136 4.14 9.43 -20.94
CA GLN A 136 3.72 10.76 -21.40
C GLN A 136 4.89 11.74 -21.58
N ASN A 137 6.13 11.25 -21.45
CA ASN A 137 7.36 12.03 -21.57
C ASN A 137 7.40 13.26 -20.65
N LEU A 138 6.84 13.13 -19.45
CA LEU A 138 6.95 14.13 -18.39
C LEU A 138 8.37 14.13 -17.82
N GLY A 139 8.81 15.29 -17.33
CA GLY A 139 10.16 15.45 -16.81
C GLY A 139 10.42 14.57 -15.57
N ILE A 140 11.59 13.92 -15.57
CA ILE A 140 12.06 13.08 -14.47
C ILE A 140 12.20 13.90 -13.16
N PRO A 141 12.81 15.11 -13.15
CA PRO A 141 12.91 15.92 -11.94
C PRO A 141 11.54 16.25 -11.32
N GLU A 142 10.56 16.61 -12.15
CA GLU A 142 9.20 16.92 -11.72
C GLU A 142 8.48 15.68 -11.19
N THR A 143 8.70 14.52 -11.82
CA THR A 143 8.14 13.24 -11.34
C THR A 143 8.72 12.89 -9.96
N ILE A 144 10.03 13.06 -9.75
CA ILE A 144 10.69 12.83 -8.46
C ILE A 144 10.21 13.81 -7.39
N ALA A 145 10.01 15.09 -7.74
CA ALA A 145 9.42 16.07 -6.84
C ALA A 145 8.01 15.65 -6.40
N ARG A 146 7.17 15.17 -7.30
CA ARG A 146 5.82 14.68 -6.96
C ARG A 146 5.83 13.40 -6.14
N LEU A 147 6.74 12.46 -6.42
CA LEU A 147 6.91 11.27 -5.57
C LEU A 147 7.29 11.66 -4.14
N ARG A 148 8.14 12.69 -3.98
CA ARG A 148 8.47 13.27 -2.66
C ARG A 148 7.24 13.87 -1.99
N ASP A 149 6.45 14.64 -2.73
CA ASP A 149 5.22 15.25 -2.19
C ASP A 149 4.22 14.18 -1.75
N ILE A 150 4.06 13.09 -2.51
CA ILE A 150 3.24 11.93 -2.12
C ILE A 150 3.71 11.34 -0.79
N VAL A 151 5.02 11.11 -0.62
CA VAL A 151 5.59 10.64 0.65
C VAL A 151 5.33 11.63 1.79
N ALA A 152 5.47 12.93 1.53
CA ALA A 152 5.19 13.97 2.53
C ALA A 152 3.71 13.97 2.95
N THR A 153 2.79 13.86 2.00
CA THR A 153 1.34 13.77 2.26
C THR A 153 1.00 12.53 3.10
N LEU A 154 1.57 11.36 2.78
CA LEU A 154 1.38 10.14 3.58
C LEU A 154 1.85 10.32 5.03
N ARG A 155 3.02 10.96 5.23
CA ARG A 155 3.58 11.25 6.55
C ARG A 155 2.79 12.26 7.35
N GLN A 156 2.10 13.21 6.69
CA GLN A 156 1.20 14.14 7.37
C GLN A 156 0.02 13.40 8.01
N THR A 157 -0.51 12.37 7.34
CA THR A 157 -1.62 11.54 7.85
C THR A 157 -1.13 10.54 8.91
N ASN A 158 0.01 9.89 8.66
CA ASN A 158 0.65 8.97 9.61
C ASN A 158 2.17 9.20 9.64
N PRO A 159 2.70 9.92 10.65
CA PRO A 159 4.12 10.21 10.76
C PRO A 159 5.04 8.99 10.87
N ASP A 160 4.48 7.81 11.17
CA ASP A 160 5.20 6.56 11.38
C ASP A 160 4.95 5.56 10.22
N VAL A 161 4.34 6.00 9.12
CA VAL A 161 4.04 5.16 7.95
C VAL A 161 5.31 4.55 7.36
N ILE A 162 5.25 3.27 7.01
CA ILE A 162 6.29 2.58 6.25
C ILE A 162 5.92 2.63 4.76
N ILE A 163 6.85 3.01 3.91
CA ILE A 163 6.61 3.14 2.47
C ILE A 163 7.55 2.22 1.73
N LEU A 164 6.99 1.24 1.03
CA LEU A 164 7.69 0.34 0.14
C LEU A 164 7.58 0.91 -1.28
N MET A 165 8.63 1.59 -1.75
CA MET A 165 8.66 2.27 -3.04
C MET A 165 9.33 1.37 -4.08
N ALA A 166 8.56 0.91 -5.06
CA ALA A 166 9.02 0.00 -6.10
C ALA A 166 9.68 0.75 -7.27
N GLN A 167 10.72 0.14 -7.84
CA GLN A 167 11.21 0.48 -9.16
C GLN A 167 10.23 -0.01 -10.24
N LEU A 168 10.19 0.72 -11.34
CA LEU A 168 9.33 0.44 -12.49
C LEU A 168 9.86 -0.72 -13.32
N PHE A 169 8.95 -1.55 -13.83
CA PHE A 169 9.30 -2.58 -14.79
C PHE A 169 9.81 -1.99 -16.11
N PRO A 170 10.77 -2.65 -16.78
CA PRO A 170 11.17 -2.28 -18.13
C PRO A 170 9.97 -2.21 -19.07
N ALA A 171 9.93 -1.19 -19.93
CA ALA A 171 8.91 -1.06 -20.95
C ALA A 171 9.47 -1.50 -22.32
N ASP A 172 8.63 -2.12 -23.13
CA ASP A 172 9.00 -2.52 -24.48
C ASP A 172 9.06 -1.28 -25.40
N PRO A 173 10.24 -0.91 -25.94
CA PRO A 173 10.37 0.23 -26.83
C PRO A 173 9.57 0.11 -28.13
N ALA A 174 9.19 -1.11 -28.54
CA ALA A 174 8.32 -1.31 -29.69
C ALA A 174 6.86 -0.90 -29.41
N VAL A 175 6.45 -0.89 -28.13
CA VAL A 175 5.09 -0.55 -27.71
C VAL A 175 5.00 0.93 -27.32
N VAL A 176 5.93 1.42 -26.49
CA VAL A 176 5.84 2.78 -25.92
C VAL A 176 6.71 3.82 -26.62
N GLY A 177 7.61 3.38 -27.52
CA GLY A 177 8.63 4.23 -28.15
C GLY A 177 9.98 4.19 -27.41
N GLN A 178 11.06 4.38 -28.17
CA GLN A 178 12.43 4.30 -27.67
C GLN A 178 12.70 5.27 -26.52
N GLN A 179 12.27 6.53 -26.65
CA GLN A 179 12.49 7.55 -25.63
C GLN A 179 11.78 7.20 -24.32
N GLN A 180 10.50 6.83 -24.39
CA GLN A 180 9.68 6.49 -23.23
C GLN A 180 10.25 5.26 -22.50
N ALA A 181 10.68 4.24 -23.26
CA ALA A 181 11.31 3.05 -22.69
C ALA A 181 12.64 3.40 -22.00
N GLN A 182 13.44 4.33 -22.55
CA GLN A 182 14.69 4.80 -21.94
C GLN A 182 14.48 5.68 -20.70
N ASN A 183 13.35 6.39 -20.61
CA ASN A 183 13.03 7.20 -19.44
C ASN A 183 12.81 6.34 -18.17
N ILE A 184 12.32 5.10 -18.31
CA ILE A 184 12.06 4.18 -17.20
C ILE A 184 13.31 3.87 -16.35
N PRO A 185 14.44 3.35 -16.90
CA PRO A 185 15.63 3.10 -16.11
C PRO A 185 16.28 4.38 -15.55
N LEU A 186 16.12 5.52 -16.24
CA LEU A 186 16.59 6.82 -15.73
C LEU A 186 15.79 7.22 -14.48
N LEU A 187 14.46 7.12 -14.51
CA LEU A 187 13.63 7.37 -13.34
C LEU A 187 13.91 6.37 -12.21
N ASN A 188 14.12 5.09 -12.51
CA ASN A 188 14.49 4.07 -11.51
C ASN A 188 15.78 4.42 -10.76
N THR A 189 16.76 5.02 -11.45
CA THR A 189 18.01 5.50 -10.83
C THR A 189 17.71 6.62 -9.83
N GLU A 190 16.84 7.56 -10.19
CA GLU A 190 16.46 8.66 -9.30
C GLU A 190 15.54 8.21 -8.15
N ILE A 191 14.67 7.21 -8.36
CA ILE A 191 13.86 6.59 -7.30
C ILE A 191 14.77 5.99 -6.22
N ALA A 192 15.82 5.27 -6.59
CA ALA A 192 16.76 4.69 -5.62
C ALA A 192 17.44 5.75 -4.74
N LYS A 193 17.83 6.88 -5.36
CA LYS A 193 18.37 8.04 -4.63
C LYS A 193 17.32 8.66 -3.70
N LEU A 194 16.10 8.88 -4.22
CA LEU A 194 14.99 9.47 -3.47
C LEU A 194 14.64 8.62 -2.23
N VAL A 195 14.61 7.29 -2.35
CA VAL A 195 14.35 6.39 -1.22
C VAL A 195 15.39 6.58 -0.12
N THR A 196 16.67 6.64 -0.49
CA THR A 196 17.77 6.82 0.48
C THR A 196 17.66 8.18 1.16
N GLU A 197 17.35 9.22 0.40
CA GLU A 197 17.17 10.58 0.92
C GLU A 197 15.98 10.69 1.88
N LEU A 198 14.85 10.06 1.55
CA LEU A 198 13.63 10.16 2.33
C LEU A 198 13.58 9.21 3.52
N HIS A 199 14.42 8.18 3.57
CA HIS A 199 14.41 7.21 4.66
C HIS A 199 14.70 7.86 6.02
N THR A 200 13.93 7.50 7.04
CA THR A 200 14.17 7.89 8.43
C THR A 200 13.88 6.72 9.36
N THR A 201 14.42 6.74 10.58
CA THR A 201 14.13 5.71 11.59
C THR A 201 12.67 5.74 12.07
N ARG A 202 11.99 6.88 11.98
CA ARG A 202 10.58 7.04 12.38
C ARG A 202 9.60 6.56 11.30
N SER A 203 9.86 6.92 10.05
CA SER A 203 9.08 6.52 8.88
C SER A 203 10.03 6.01 7.82
N ALA A 204 10.14 4.68 7.72
CA ALA A 204 11.04 4.03 6.80
C ALA A 204 10.50 4.14 5.37
N VAL A 205 11.35 4.58 4.45
CA VAL A 205 11.15 4.39 3.01
C VAL A 205 12.12 3.30 2.57
N VAL A 206 11.62 2.25 1.93
CA VAL A 206 12.39 1.07 1.54
C VAL A 206 12.20 0.83 0.05
N LEU A 207 13.31 0.61 -0.66
CA LEU A 207 13.30 0.33 -2.09
C LEU A 207 12.84 -1.11 -2.30
N VAL A 208 11.98 -1.31 -3.30
CA VAL A 208 11.59 -2.64 -3.80
C VAL A 208 11.99 -2.73 -5.27
N ASN A 209 12.62 -3.83 -5.64
CA ASN A 209 13.27 -4.05 -6.94
C ASN A 209 13.01 -5.46 -7.47
#